data_AF-A0A7U3UY77-F1
#
_entry.id   AF-A0A7U3UY77-F1
#
_cell.length_a   1.000
_cell.length_b   1.000
_cell.length_c   1.000
_cell.angle_alpha   90.00
_cell.angle_beta   90.00
_cell.angle_gamma   90.00
#
_symmetry.space_group_name_H-M   'P 1'
#
loop_
_entity.id
_entity.type
_entity.pdbx_description
1 polymer ?
#
loop_
_entity_poly.entity_id
_entity_poly.type
_entity_poly.pdbx_seq_one_letter_code
_entity_poly.pdbx_strand_id
1 'polypeptide(L)'
;MSTTTKDTTVVIVGGGVAGLALGTFLLRRGIGCVVLEKHSREHVEQRQRAGSLDAGGVRRLRKWGLAEVVEGLDHGDSEEAMPLLIEGEERRWRTGGDGWGDDGAGGDEAAGGDDGVFCPQQVLVRNLISVFLRDGGDLRFGAEDVSLHDVGTGNPLVRYRRADGATTTLSCDLVAGCDGYHGVSRTAVPDDVLTCSTHEFGYA
;
A
#
# COMPACT_ATOMS: atom_id res chain seq x y z
N MET A 1 23.33 14.43 26.57
CA MET A 1 23.01 13.31 25.66
C MET A 1 23.24 13.80 24.25
N SER A 2 24.15 13.19 23.50
CA SER A 2 24.44 13.60 22.11
C SER A 2 23.28 13.14 21.24
N THR A 3 22.43 14.06 20.80
CA THR A 3 21.42 13.78 19.78
C THR A 3 22.14 13.56 18.46
N THR A 4 22.34 12.30 18.09
CA THR A 4 22.74 11.95 16.72
C THR A 4 21.62 12.43 15.81
N THR A 5 21.88 13.44 14.98
CA THR A 5 20.90 13.93 14.00
C THR A 5 20.56 12.79 13.04
N LYS A 6 19.32 12.32 13.05
CA LYS A 6 18.84 11.27 12.16
C LYS A 6 18.52 11.84 10.78
N ASP A 7 18.71 11.04 9.73
CA ASP A 7 18.42 11.45 8.35
C ASP A 7 16.91 11.61 8.11
N THR A 8 16.10 10.75 8.75
CA THR A 8 14.64 10.77 8.66
C THR A 8 14.00 10.08 9.86
N THR A 9 12.69 10.20 10.03
CA THR A 9 11.97 9.46 11.08
C THR A 9 11.69 8.03 10.63
N VAL A 10 11.19 7.84 9.40
CA VAL A 10 10.81 6.52 8.90
C VAL A 10 11.49 6.20 7.58
N VAL A 11 12.14 5.04 7.49
CA VAL A 11 12.54 4.47 6.19
C VAL A 11 11.55 3.38 5.81
N ILE A 12 10.93 3.52 4.64
CA ILE A 12 9.96 2.57 4.09
C ILE A 12 10.67 1.78 2.99
N VAL A 13 10.75 0.46 3.15
CA VAL A 13 11.38 -0.43 2.15
C VAL A 13 10.29 -0.99 1.25
N GLY A 14 10.23 -0.56 0.00
CA GLY A 14 9.26 -0.99 -1.02
C GLY A 14 8.33 0.15 -1.46
N GLY A 15 8.34 0.47 -2.76
CA GLY A 15 7.52 1.51 -3.40
C GLY A 15 6.26 0.98 -4.06
N GLY A 16 5.65 -0.08 -3.50
CA GLY A 16 4.35 -0.59 -3.93
C GLY A 16 3.18 0.18 -3.31
N VAL A 17 1.95 -0.34 -3.48
CA VAL A 17 0.72 0.26 -2.92
C VAL A 17 0.85 0.52 -1.42
N ALA A 18 1.27 -0.49 -0.64
CA ALA A 18 1.39 -0.38 0.81
C ALA A 18 2.40 0.71 1.23
N GLY A 19 3.59 0.69 0.65
CA GLY A 19 4.67 1.63 1.00
C GLY A 19 4.36 3.06 0.60
N LEU A 20 3.80 3.29 -0.59
CA LEU A 20 3.43 4.63 -1.05
C LEU A 20 2.20 5.18 -0.31
N ALA A 21 1.21 4.34 0.00
CA ALA A 21 0.07 4.76 0.82
C ALA A 21 0.52 5.15 2.23
N LEU A 22 1.40 4.35 2.86
CA LEU A 22 2.00 4.70 4.14
C LEU A 22 2.83 5.97 4.07
N GLY A 23 3.72 6.09 3.08
CA GLY A 23 4.57 7.27 2.88
C GLY A 23 3.74 8.54 2.72
N THR A 24 2.69 8.50 1.89
CA THR A 24 1.81 9.66 1.69
C THR A 24 1.04 10.01 2.95
N PHE A 25 0.54 9.01 3.69
CA PHE A 25 -0.11 9.24 4.97
C PHE A 25 0.83 9.92 5.98
N LEU A 26 2.07 9.44 6.12
CA LEU A 26 3.07 10.00 7.04
C LEU A 26 3.47 11.42 6.64
N LEU A 27 3.75 11.65 5.36
CA LEU A 27 4.12 12.95 4.81
C LEU A 27 3.05 14.01 5.12
N ARG A 28 1.78 13.68 4.89
CA ARG A 28 0.64 14.58 5.20
C ARG A 28 0.41 14.83 6.68
N ARG A 29 0.94 13.96 7.54
CA ARG A 29 0.98 14.14 9.01
C ARG A 29 2.22 14.90 9.47
N GLY A 30 3.09 15.34 8.56
CA GLY A 30 4.33 16.04 8.88
C GLY A 30 5.42 15.13 9.44
N ILE A 31 5.31 13.82 9.24
CA ILE A 31 6.32 12.85 9.67
C ILE A 31 7.27 12.59 8.51
N GLY A 32 8.55 12.90 8.69
CA GLY A 32 9.57 12.69 7.67
C GLY A 32 9.75 11.22 7.34
N CYS A 33 9.67 10.87 6.05
CA CYS A 33 9.91 9.51 5.60
C CYS A 33 10.65 9.45 4.25
N VAL A 34 11.44 8.40 4.06
CA VAL A 34 12.09 8.06 2.79
C VAL A 34 11.55 6.72 2.31
N VAL A 35 11.08 6.65 1.06
CA VAL A 35 10.63 5.40 0.43
C VAL A 35 11.73 4.89 -0.51
N LEU A 36 12.17 3.65 -0.30
CA LEU A 36 13.15 2.98 -1.16
C LEU A 36 12.44 1.99 -2.09
N GLU A 37 12.65 2.12 -3.40
CA GLU A 37 12.15 1.19 -4.41
C GLU A 37 13.31 0.64 -5.23
N LYS A 38 13.41 -0.69 -5.30
CA LYS A 38 14.54 -1.35 -5.96
C LYS A 38 14.52 -1.21 -7.48
N HIS A 39 13.33 -1.09 -8.06
CA HIS A 39 13.17 -0.97 -9.49
C HIS A 39 13.19 0.48 -9.96
N SER A 40 13.40 0.69 -11.26
CA SER A 40 13.26 2.01 -11.87
C SER A 40 11.80 2.46 -11.88
N ARG A 41 11.57 3.78 -11.94
CA ARG A 41 10.23 4.35 -12.05
C ARG A 41 9.45 3.76 -13.23
N GLU A 42 10.11 3.67 -14.39
CA GLU A 42 9.52 3.10 -15.60
C GLU A 42 9.05 1.66 -15.40
N HIS A 43 9.88 0.82 -14.78
CA HIS A 43 9.52 -0.56 -14.47
C HIS A 43 8.30 -0.64 -13.55
N VAL A 44 8.26 0.20 -12.50
CA VAL A 44 7.19 0.20 -11.51
C VAL A 44 5.85 0.65 -12.12
N GLU A 45 5.85 1.70 -12.94
CA GLU A 45 4.64 2.26 -13.55
C GLU A 45 4.08 1.38 -14.69
N GLN A 46 4.93 0.62 -15.40
CA GLN A 46 4.50 -0.22 -16.52
C GLN A 46 4.09 -1.65 -16.12
N ARG A 47 4.46 -2.10 -14.92
CA ARG A 47 4.24 -3.50 -14.51
C ARG A 47 2.76 -3.80 -14.28
N GLN A 48 2.13 -4.39 -15.29
CA GLN A 48 0.77 -4.91 -15.23
C GLN A 48 0.62 -5.95 -14.10
N ARG A 49 -0.40 -5.76 -13.26
CA ARG A 49 -0.85 -6.74 -12.27
C ARG A 49 -2.37 -6.68 -12.19
N ALA A 50 -3.01 -7.83 -11.98
CA ALA A 50 -4.43 -7.85 -11.68
C ALA A 50 -4.67 -7.02 -10.41
N GLY A 51 -5.64 -6.10 -10.47
CA GLY A 51 -5.99 -5.25 -9.34
C GLY A 51 -7.45 -4.86 -9.42
N SER A 52 -8.17 -5.16 -8.35
CA SER A 52 -9.40 -4.49 -7.97
C SER A 52 -9.15 -3.91 -6.58
N LEU A 53 -9.75 -2.76 -6.29
CA LEU A 53 -9.75 -2.21 -4.94
C LEU A 53 -11.14 -2.40 -4.36
N ASP A 54 -11.24 -3.19 -3.30
CA ASP A 54 -12.52 -3.38 -2.62
C ASP A 54 -13.00 -2.09 -1.96
N ALA A 55 -14.29 -2.05 -1.65
CA ALA A 55 -14.96 -0.96 -0.95
C ALA A 55 -14.24 -0.52 0.34
N GLY A 56 -13.69 -1.48 1.10
CA GLY A 56 -12.91 -1.20 2.30
C GLY A 56 -11.59 -0.48 1.99
N GLY A 57 -10.88 -0.91 0.95
CA GLY A 57 -9.68 -0.24 0.44
C GLY A 57 -9.95 1.21 0.03
N VAL A 58 -11.02 1.45 -0.75
CA VAL A 58 -11.46 2.79 -1.17
C VAL A 58 -11.74 3.68 0.05
N ARG A 59 -12.55 3.18 1.00
CA ARG A 59 -12.85 3.89 2.27
C ARG A 59 -11.60 4.29 3.03
N ARG A 60 -10.60 3.40 3.09
CA ARG A 60 -9.36 3.66 3.83
C ARG A 60 -8.52 4.74 3.15
N LEU A 61 -8.39 4.71 1.83
CA LEU A 61 -7.70 5.77 1.09
C LEU A 61 -8.38 7.12 1.30
N ARG A 62 -9.70 7.20 1.19
CA ARG A 62 -10.46 8.43 1.48
C ARG A 62 -10.24 8.94 2.90
N LYS A 63 -10.33 8.06 3.90
CA LYS A 63 -10.09 8.41 5.31
C LYS A 63 -8.67 8.95 5.55
N TRP A 64 -7.70 8.53 4.76
CA TRP A 64 -6.32 9.04 4.81
C TRP A 64 -6.10 10.27 3.92
N GLY A 65 -7.16 10.82 3.32
CA GLY A 65 -7.12 11.97 2.43
C GLY A 65 -6.69 11.64 1.00
N LEU A 66 -6.50 10.37 0.67
CA LEU A 66 -6.00 9.87 -0.62
C LEU A 66 -7.12 9.56 -1.61
N ALA A 67 -8.27 10.24 -1.52
CA ALA A 67 -9.40 10.01 -2.42
C ALA A 67 -8.98 10.18 -3.89
N GLU A 68 -8.18 11.20 -4.17
CA GLU A 68 -7.68 11.55 -5.52
C GLU A 68 -6.91 10.40 -6.22
N VAL A 69 -6.35 9.44 -5.47
CA VAL A 69 -5.60 8.33 -6.10
C VAL A 69 -6.52 7.34 -6.81
N VAL A 70 -7.83 7.39 -6.50
CA VAL A 70 -8.88 6.58 -7.10
C VAL A 70 -9.97 7.41 -7.78
N GLU A 71 -9.85 8.74 -7.79
CA GLU A 71 -10.81 9.62 -8.49
C GLU A 71 -10.79 9.38 -10.00
N GLY A 72 -11.97 9.42 -10.62
CA GLY A 72 -12.13 9.23 -12.07
C GLY A 72 -11.94 7.80 -12.56
N LEU A 73 -11.69 6.85 -11.65
CA LEU A 73 -11.76 5.43 -11.96
C LEU A 73 -13.22 4.96 -11.97
N ASP A 74 -13.50 3.95 -12.79
CA ASP A 74 -14.82 3.36 -12.89
C ASP A 74 -15.19 2.70 -11.55
N HIS A 75 -16.28 3.17 -10.93
CA HIS A 75 -16.77 2.69 -9.63
C HIS A 75 -17.48 1.34 -9.75
N GLY A 76 -17.46 0.71 -10.93
CA GLY A 76 -18.15 -0.55 -11.11
C GLY A 76 -19.66 -0.38 -10.99
N ASP A 77 -20.17 0.82 -11.29
CA ASP A 77 -21.60 1.13 -11.44
C ASP A 77 -22.18 0.43 -12.69
N SER A 78 -21.66 -0.74 -13.05
CA SER A 78 -22.38 -1.63 -13.93
C SER A 78 -23.60 -2.12 -13.13
N GLU A 79 -24.75 -1.49 -13.38
CA GLU A 79 -26.07 -2.10 -13.16
C GLU A 79 -26.16 -3.52 -13.79
N GLU A 80 -25.21 -3.85 -14.69
CA GLU A 80 -24.95 -5.19 -15.19
C GLU A 80 -24.41 -6.13 -14.12
N ALA A 81 -25.33 -6.88 -13.51
CA ALA A 81 -25.05 -8.05 -12.69
C ALA A 81 -23.99 -8.97 -13.34
N MET A 82 -22.96 -9.35 -12.55
CA MET A 82 -21.87 -10.21 -13.03
C MET A 82 -22.43 -11.56 -13.49
N PRO A 83 -22.19 -11.99 -14.75
CA PRO A 83 -22.65 -13.28 -15.24
C PRO A 83 -21.81 -14.40 -14.62
N LEU A 84 -22.49 -15.38 -14.08
CA LEU A 84 -21.95 -16.63 -13.54
C LEU A 84 -22.45 -17.78 -14.42
N LEU A 85 -21.55 -18.66 -14.86
CA LEU A 85 -21.95 -19.90 -15.51
C LEU A 85 -22.03 -21.00 -14.45
N ILE A 86 -23.23 -21.45 -14.14
CA ILE A 86 -23.49 -22.55 -13.19
C ILE A 86 -24.12 -23.70 -13.97
N GLU A 87 -23.45 -24.84 -14.00
CA GLU A 87 -23.87 -26.03 -14.76
C GLU A 87 -24.13 -25.77 -16.25
N GLY A 88 -23.39 -24.81 -16.83
CA GLY A 88 -23.53 -24.43 -18.24
C GLY A 88 -24.66 -23.44 -18.52
N GLU A 89 -25.40 -23.01 -17.49
CA GLU A 89 -26.42 -21.97 -17.61
C GLU A 89 -25.92 -20.63 -17.06
N GLU A 90 -26.19 -19.55 -17.79
CA GLU A 90 -25.91 -18.20 -17.32
C GLU A 90 -26.86 -17.84 -16.16
N ARG A 91 -26.28 -17.36 -15.07
CA ARG A 91 -26.91 -16.83 -13.87
C ARG A 91 -26.35 -15.43 -13.64
N ARG A 92 -27.13 -14.53 -13.07
CA ARG A 92 -26.68 -13.16 -12.82
C ARG A 92 -26.51 -12.93 -11.33
N TRP A 93 -25.30 -12.55 -10.92
CA TRP A 93 -25.01 -12.15 -9.55
C TRP A 93 -25.52 -10.71 -9.32
N ARG A 94 -26.58 -10.56 -8.53
CA ARG A 94 -27.10 -9.24 -8.16
C ARG A 94 -26.30 -8.69 -6.98
N THR A 95 -25.45 -7.71 -7.23
CA THR A 95 -24.88 -6.83 -6.21
C THR A 95 -25.93 -5.77 -5.89
N GLY A 96 -26.85 -6.09 -4.98
CA GLY A 96 -27.96 -5.19 -4.63
C GLY A 96 -28.97 -5.92 -3.76
N GLY A 97 -28.77 -5.82 -2.45
CA GLY A 97 -29.55 -6.51 -1.44
C GLY A 97 -28.67 -7.31 -0.49
N ASP A 98 -28.61 -6.84 0.76
CA ASP A 98 -28.59 -7.70 1.95
C ASP A 98 -27.94 -9.08 1.82
N GLY A 99 -26.61 -9.09 1.69
CA GLY A 99 -25.80 -10.27 1.94
C GLY A 99 -24.51 -9.81 2.57
N TRP A 100 -24.34 -10.09 3.87
CA TRP A 100 -23.25 -9.65 4.77
C TRP A 100 -23.56 -8.41 5.63
N GLY A 101 -24.56 -8.59 6.51
CA GLY A 101 -24.67 -7.91 7.81
C GLY A 101 -25.76 -6.85 7.91
N ASP A 102 -26.91 -7.19 8.49
CA ASP A 102 -27.33 -6.64 9.79
C ASP A 102 -28.78 -7.07 10.11
N ASP A 103 -28.88 -8.06 10.98
CA ASP A 103 -30.12 -8.40 11.69
C ASP A 103 -30.32 -7.36 12.80
N GLY A 104 -30.59 -6.09 12.46
CA GLY A 104 -31.05 -5.15 13.48
C GLY A 104 -30.64 -3.70 13.36
N ALA A 105 -31.47 -2.99 12.59
CA ALA A 105 -31.90 -1.61 12.83
C ALA A 105 -31.06 -0.49 12.20
N GLY A 106 -31.73 0.19 11.26
CA GLY A 106 -31.55 1.62 11.03
C GLY A 106 -30.98 1.91 9.65
N GLY A 107 -31.87 2.18 8.70
CA GLY A 107 -31.49 2.71 7.42
C GLY A 107 -30.74 4.03 7.57
N ASP A 108 -29.71 4.19 6.74
CA ASP A 108 -29.25 5.50 6.31
C ASP A 108 -28.96 5.39 4.81
N GLU A 109 -29.78 6.07 4.00
CA GLU A 109 -29.62 6.26 2.55
C GLU A 109 -28.43 7.20 2.22
N ALA A 110 -27.31 7.04 2.92
CA ALA A 110 -26.15 7.93 2.83
C ALA A 110 -24.87 7.26 2.28
N ALA A 111 -24.92 5.99 1.87
CA ALA A 111 -23.74 5.26 1.41
C ALA A 111 -23.55 5.26 -0.12
N GLY A 112 -23.90 6.35 -0.82
CA GLY A 112 -23.75 6.47 -2.28
C GLY A 112 -22.33 6.78 -2.75
N GLY A 113 -21.31 6.07 -2.27
CA GLY A 113 -19.97 6.33 -2.78
C GLY A 113 -18.87 5.36 -2.41
N ASP A 114 -19.06 4.45 -1.47
CA ASP A 114 -18.00 3.55 -0.99
C ASP A 114 -17.94 2.22 -1.78
N ASP A 115 -18.41 2.21 -3.02
CA ASP A 115 -18.37 1.04 -3.88
C ASP A 115 -16.93 0.68 -4.27
N GLY A 116 -16.70 -0.61 -4.45
CA GLY A 116 -15.40 -1.12 -4.89
C GLY A 116 -15.06 -0.57 -6.27
N VAL A 117 -13.82 -0.16 -6.46
CA VAL A 117 -13.37 0.44 -7.73
C VAL A 117 -12.55 -0.58 -8.49
N PHE A 118 -12.84 -0.74 -9.79
CA PHE A 118 -11.93 -1.48 -10.66
C PHE A 118 -10.71 -0.60 -10.94
N CYS A 119 -9.66 -0.80 -10.14
CA CYS A 119 -8.40 -0.10 -10.27
C CYS A 119 -7.27 -1.10 -10.56
N PRO A 120 -6.79 -1.20 -11.81
CA PRO A 120 -5.60 -1.97 -12.09
C PRO A 120 -4.44 -1.47 -11.22
N GLN A 121 -3.72 -2.39 -10.59
CA GLN A 121 -2.75 -2.03 -9.55
C GLN A 121 -1.67 -1.06 -10.06
N GLN A 122 -1.26 -1.16 -11.32
CA GLN A 122 -0.31 -0.23 -11.92
C GLN A 122 -0.83 1.22 -11.95
N VAL A 123 -2.13 1.41 -12.15
CA VAL A 123 -2.76 2.73 -12.16
C VAL A 123 -2.76 3.29 -10.73
N LEU A 124 -3.14 2.47 -9.74
CA LEU A 124 -3.09 2.87 -8.33
C LEU A 124 -1.68 3.29 -7.90
N VAL A 125 -0.67 2.49 -8.25
CA VAL A 125 0.73 2.78 -7.92
C VAL A 125 1.19 4.07 -8.61
N ARG A 126 0.88 4.27 -9.89
CA ARG A 126 1.23 5.51 -10.61
C ARG A 126 0.59 6.74 -9.98
N ASN A 127 -0.68 6.64 -9.58
CA ASN A 127 -1.40 7.74 -8.93
C ASN A 127 -0.77 8.04 -7.56
N LEU A 128 -0.45 7.01 -6.77
CA LEU A 128 0.23 7.15 -5.49
C LEU A 128 1.64 7.77 -5.63
N ILE A 129 2.43 7.36 -6.62
CA ILE A 129 3.74 7.98 -6.93
C ILE A 129 3.55 9.47 -7.24
N SER A 130 2.57 9.80 -8.07
CA SER A 130 2.31 11.17 -8.51
C SER A 130 1.93 12.06 -7.33
N VAL A 131 1.01 11.60 -6.47
CA VAL A 131 0.60 12.31 -5.25
C VAL A 131 1.76 12.46 -4.27
N PHE A 132 2.49 11.38 -3.99
CA PHE A 132 3.59 11.42 -3.02
C PHE A 132 4.70 12.39 -3.44
N LEU A 133 5.11 12.36 -4.71
CA LEU A 133 6.13 13.26 -5.24
C LEU A 133 5.64 14.71 -5.32
N ARG A 134 4.38 14.94 -5.73
CA ARG A 134 3.77 16.28 -5.75
C ARG A 134 3.77 16.91 -4.35
N ASP A 135 3.47 16.10 -3.34
CA ASP A 135 3.41 16.55 -1.94
C ASP A 135 4.82 16.70 -1.31
N GLY A 136 5.90 16.46 -2.08
CA GLY A 136 7.29 16.67 -1.65
C GLY A 136 7.96 15.45 -1.03
N GLY A 137 7.41 14.26 -1.22
CA GLY A 137 7.95 13.01 -0.67
C GLY A 137 9.30 12.60 -1.28
N ASP A 138 10.17 12.00 -0.45
CA ASP A 138 11.46 11.45 -0.88
C ASP A 138 11.27 9.97 -1.29
N LEU A 139 11.08 9.74 -2.59
CA LEU A 139 10.99 8.42 -3.21
C LEU A 139 12.23 8.14 -4.05
N ARG A 140 13.00 7.13 -3.64
CA ARG A 140 14.29 6.78 -4.26
C ARG A 140 14.17 5.46 -5.03
N PHE A 141 14.11 5.58 -6.35
CA PHE A 141 14.12 4.44 -7.27
C PHE A 141 15.54 3.88 -7.47
N GLY A 142 15.64 2.63 -7.91
CA GLY A 142 16.92 1.95 -8.10
C GLY A 142 17.69 1.73 -6.78
N ALA A 143 16.98 1.62 -5.67
CA ALA A 143 17.54 1.32 -4.36
C ALA A 143 17.73 -0.19 -4.19
N GLU A 144 18.87 -0.69 -4.66
CA GLU A 144 19.23 -2.11 -4.66
C GLU A 144 19.91 -2.55 -3.37
N ASP A 145 20.05 -3.86 -3.16
CA ASP A 145 20.80 -4.48 -2.06
C ASP A 145 20.50 -3.86 -0.69
N VAL A 146 19.21 -3.61 -0.44
CA VAL A 146 18.75 -3.08 0.84
C VAL A 146 19.10 -4.08 1.94
N SER A 147 19.73 -3.58 3.00
CA SER A 147 20.04 -4.34 4.21
C SER A 147 19.70 -3.50 5.45
N LEU A 148 19.10 -4.16 6.43
CA LEU A 148 18.67 -3.54 7.68
C LEU A 148 19.65 -3.93 8.78
N HIS A 149 20.06 -2.95 9.58
CA HIS A 149 21.03 -3.12 10.66
C HIS A 149 20.48 -2.50 11.93
N ASP A 150 20.89 -3.06 13.08
CA ASP A 150 20.51 -2.60 14.42
C ASP A 150 18.98 -2.47 14.63
N VAL A 151 18.21 -3.28 13.91
CA VAL A 151 16.75 -3.40 14.07
C VAL A 151 16.46 -3.94 15.47
N GLY A 152 15.50 -3.33 16.16
CA GLY A 152 15.19 -3.64 17.58
C GLY A 152 15.98 -2.80 18.59
N THR A 153 16.92 -1.98 18.14
CA THR A 153 17.57 -0.94 18.96
C THR A 153 16.89 0.42 18.78
N GLY A 154 17.34 1.45 19.52
CA GLY A 154 16.86 2.83 19.33
C GLY A 154 17.42 3.55 18.10
N ASN A 155 18.32 2.91 17.33
CA ASN A 155 19.02 3.53 16.20
C ASN A 155 19.12 2.58 14.99
N PRO A 156 18.00 2.16 14.38
CA PRO A 156 18.03 1.35 13.18
C PRO A 156 18.72 2.08 12.01
N LEU A 157 19.44 1.32 11.20
CA LEU A 157 20.13 1.78 10.00
C LEU A 157 19.65 1.02 8.77
N VAL A 158 19.41 1.74 7.68
CA VAL A 158 19.05 1.15 6.38
C VAL A 158 20.14 1.47 5.38
N ARG A 159 20.83 0.43 4.91
CA ARG A 159 21.88 0.53 3.90
C ARG A 159 21.33 0.04 2.55
N TYR A 160 21.62 0.77 1.48
CA TYR A 160 21.24 0.37 0.11
C TYR A 160 22.28 0.84 -0.91
N ARG A 161 22.30 0.20 -2.07
CA ARG A 161 23.06 0.64 -3.24
C ARG A 161 22.16 1.50 -4.13
N ARG A 162 22.64 2.68 -4.51
CA ARG A 162 22.00 3.59 -5.46
C ARG A 162 22.21 3.11 -6.90
N ALA A 163 21.41 3.64 -7.81
CA ALA A 163 21.52 3.36 -9.25
C ALA A 163 22.88 3.72 -9.88
N ASP A 164 23.64 4.65 -9.28
CA ASP A 164 25.00 5.00 -9.69
C ASP A 164 26.09 4.07 -9.12
N GLY A 165 25.68 3.03 -8.39
CA GLY A 165 26.57 2.06 -7.74
C GLY A 165 27.05 2.50 -6.35
N ALA A 166 26.81 3.73 -5.92
CA ALA A 166 27.24 4.20 -4.61
C ALA A 166 26.39 3.57 -3.49
N THR A 167 27.05 3.15 -2.42
CA THR A 167 26.37 2.71 -1.20
C THR A 167 25.98 3.93 -0.36
N THR A 168 24.74 3.97 0.11
CA THR A 168 24.23 4.96 1.06
C THR A 168 23.69 4.26 2.31
N THR A 169 23.81 4.92 3.47
CA THR A 169 23.21 4.47 4.73
C THR A 169 22.31 5.58 5.26
N LEU A 170 21.11 5.21 5.72
CA LEU A 170 20.14 6.10 6.34
C LEU A 170 19.95 5.71 7.79
N SER A 171 20.06 6.68 8.68
CA SER A 171 19.69 6.59 10.09
C SER A 171 18.24 7.01 10.28
N CYS A 172 17.49 6.25 11.08
CA CYS A 172 16.07 6.52 11.30
C CYS A 172 15.58 6.13 12.70
N ASP A 173 14.34 6.48 13.01
CA ASP A 173 13.64 6.02 14.22
C ASP A 173 12.96 4.68 13.99
N LEU A 174 12.37 4.49 12.80
CA LEU A 174 11.57 3.33 12.46
C LEU A 174 11.85 2.86 11.03
N VAL A 175 11.76 1.54 10.83
CA VAL A 175 11.77 0.92 9.50
C VAL A 175 10.41 0.28 9.26
N ALA A 176 9.79 0.58 8.11
CA ALA A 176 8.57 -0.07 7.66
C ALA A 176 8.88 -0.99 6.47
N GLY A 177 8.71 -2.30 6.66
CA GLY A 177 8.86 -3.30 5.60
C GLY A 177 7.62 -3.38 4.73
N CYS A 178 7.70 -2.89 3.50
CA CYS A 178 6.64 -2.87 2.48
C CYS A 178 7.11 -3.52 1.16
N ASP A 179 8.10 -4.41 1.25
CA ASP A 179 8.89 -4.99 0.15
C ASP A 179 8.37 -6.35 -0.35
N GLY A 180 7.20 -6.76 0.15
CA GLY A 180 6.48 -7.96 -0.28
C GLY A 180 7.07 -9.26 0.23
N TYR A 181 6.59 -10.38 -0.30
CA TYR A 181 6.87 -11.71 0.26
C TYR A 181 8.35 -12.11 0.23
N HIS A 182 9.10 -11.66 -0.78
CA HIS A 182 10.55 -11.90 -0.89
C HIS A 182 11.38 -10.69 -0.43
N GLY A 183 10.76 -9.82 0.37
CA GLY A 183 11.41 -8.67 0.97
C GLY A 183 12.43 -9.07 2.03
N VAL A 184 13.46 -8.24 2.18
CA VAL A 184 14.51 -8.40 3.21
C VAL A 184 13.99 -8.04 4.60
N SER A 185 12.92 -7.25 4.67
CA SER A 185 12.44 -6.68 5.92
C SER A 185 11.92 -7.75 6.88
N ARG A 186 11.17 -8.74 6.37
CA ARG A 186 10.63 -9.83 7.21
C ARG A 186 11.74 -10.69 7.81
N THR A 187 12.78 -11.00 7.03
CA THR A 187 13.92 -11.81 7.49
C THR A 187 14.85 -11.09 8.44
N ALA A 188 14.78 -9.75 8.51
CA ALA A 188 15.56 -8.95 9.43
C ALA A 188 14.95 -8.85 10.84
N VAL A 189 13.66 -9.21 10.99
CA VAL A 189 13.01 -9.27 12.30
C VAL A 189 13.45 -10.57 13.00
N PRO A 190 13.97 -10.52 14.23
CA PRO A 190 14.35 -11.73 14.97
C PRO A 190 13.16 -12.68 15.17
N ASP A 191 13.41 -13.99 15.03
CA ASP A 191 12.36 -15.03 15.08
C ASP A 191 11.62 -15.07 16.43
N ASP A 192 12.28 -14.67 17.52
CA ASP A 192 11.72 -14.67 18.89
C ASP A 192 10.72 -13.55 19.15
N VAL A 193 10.65 -12.54 18.26
CA VAL A 193 9.69 -11.42 18.37
C VAL A 193 8.75 -11.30 17.17
N LEU A 194 8.94 -12.13 16.13
CA LEU A 194 8.09 -12.12 14.94
C LEU A 194 6.69 -12.65 15.27
N THR A 195 5.69 -11.78 15.15
CA THR A 195 4.28 -12.17 15.21
C THR A 195 3.69 -12.14 13.80
N CYS A 196 3.19 -13.28 13.33
CA CYS A 196 2.45 -13.37 12.07
C CYS A 196 0.95 -13.38 12.36
N SER A 197 0.18 -12.58 11.62
CA SER A 197 -1.28 -12.56 11.70
C SER A 197 -1.85 -12.79 10.31
N THR A 198 -2.73 -13.77 10.19
CA THR A 198 -3.44 -14.08 8.95
C THR A 198 -4.93 -13.97 9.22
N HIS A 199 -5.66 -13.34 8.30
CA HIS A 199 -7.11 -13.35 8.30
C HIS A 199 -7.59 -14.11 7.07
N GLU A 200 -8.04 -15.34 7.29
CA GLU A 200 -8.68 -16.13 6.25
C GLU A 200 -10.17 -15.81 6.24
N PHE A 201 -10.64 -15.27 5.13
CA PHE A 201 -12.07 -15.17 4.89
C PHE A 201 -12.54 -16.59 4.54
N GLY A 202 -13.28 -17.21 5.46
CA GLY A 202 -13.68 -18.62 5.41
C GLY A 202 -14.63 -18.95 4.27
N TYR A 203 -14.13 -18.91 3.04
CA TYR A 203 -14.82 -19.37 1.85
C TYR A 203 -14.47 -20.84 1.63
N ALA A 204 -15.30 -21.72 2.19
CA ALA A 204 -15.36 -23.14 1.87
C ALA A 204 -16.75 -23.46 1.31
#